data_AF-A0AB34HQM4-F1
#
_entry.id   AF-A0AB34HQM4-F1
#
_cell.length_a   1.000
_cell.length_b   1.000
_cell.length_c   1.000
_cell.angle_alpha   90.00
_cell.angle_beta   90.00
_cell.angle_gamma   90.00
#
_symmetry.space_group_name_H-M   'P 1'
#
loop_
_entity.id
_entity.type
_entity.pdbx_description
1 polymer ?
#
loop_
_entity_poly.entity_id
_entity_poly.type
_entity_poly.pdbx_seq_one_letter_code
_entity_poly.pdbx_strand_id
1 'polypeptide(L)'
;MDVLCFQGENRDRGIKGEKGDSDSGFSESGPPGLPGSPGLAGQKGETIVGPQGPPGAPGLPGPPGFGRPGSPGPPGPPGPPGPPAILGAAVAIPGPPGPPGQPGLPGSRNLVTAFSSMADMLQKAHLVIEGTFIYLRDSTEFFIRVRDGWKKLQLGELIPIPDDSPPPPALSSNSHRLQLPLTSVSSVNYDSPALHLVALNTPFSGDIRADFQCFQQARAAGLLSTYEAFLSSHLQDLSTVVRKEERYSLPIVNLKGQVLFNNWDSIFSGHGGQFNTHIPIYSFDGRDVMTDPSWPQKVVWHGSSTHGVRLVDQYCEAWRTADMAVMGLASPLSTGKILDQKAYSCANRLIVLCIENSFMTDVRK
;
A
#
# COMPACT_ATOMS: atom_id res chain seq x y z
N MET A 1 -28.35 27.68 58.13
CA MET A 1 -29.45 27.89 59.08
C MET A 1 -30.64 28.37 58.27
N ASP A 2 -31.53 27.50 57.81
CA ASP A 2 -32.69 26.91 58.54
C ASP A 2 -33.97 27.63 58.06
N VAL A 3 -35.14 27.01 57.85
CA VAL A 3 -35.55 25.59 57.91
C VAL A 3 -36.75 25.36 56.95
N LEU A 4 -37.07 24.11 56.66
CA LEU A 4 -38.10 23.63 55.70
C LEU A 4 -39.56 23.66 56.21
N CYS A 5 -40.51 23.82 55.26
CA CYS A 5 -41.89 23.28 55.21
C CYS A 5 -42.88 23.70 56.34
N PHE A 6 -44.20 23.49 56.27
CA PHE A 6 -45.12 23.04 55.21
C PHE A 6 -46.08 24.22 54.83
N GLN A 7 -47.23 24.14 54.14
CA GLN A 7 -48.06 23.07 53.56
C GLN A 7 -48.84 23.62 52.33
N GLY A 8 -49.77 22.86 51.74
CA GLY A 8 -50.62 23.32 50.63
C GLY A 8 -52.12 23.05 50.83
N GLU A 9 -52.97 23.62 49.95
CA GLU A 9 -54.37 23.24 49.81
C GLU A 9 -54.90 23.47 48.37
N ASN A 10 -55.95 22.75 48.00
CA ASN A 10 -56.34 22.47 46.63
C ASN A 10 -57.69 23.13 46.28
N ARG A 11 -57.81 23.88 45.17
CA ARG A 11 -59.10 24.41 44.67
C ARG A 11 -59.13 24.66 43.15
N ASP A 12 -59.45 23.61 42.38
CA ASP A 12 -59.99 23.77 41.03
C ASP A 12 -61.50 23.53 41.02
N ARG A 13 -62.25 24.50 40.44
CA ARG A 13 -63.70 24.39 40.22
C ARG A 13 -64.05 24.91 38.82
N GLY A 14 -63.74 24.10 37.81
CA GLY A 14 -64.20 24.30 36.43
C GLY A 14 -65.70 24.05 36.26
N ILE A 15 -66.32 24.78 35.34
CA ILE A 15 -67.79 24.86 35.20
C ILE A 15 -68.39 23.90 34.17
N LYS A 16 -69.66 23.59 34.44
CA LYS A 16 -70.62 22.74 33.72
C LYS A 16 -70.74 23.00 32.21
N GLY A 17 -70.74 21.91 31.42
CA GLY A 17 -71.26 21.85 30.04
C GLY A 17 -72.69 21.27 29.98
N GLU A 18 -73.36 21.42 28.84
CA GLU A 18 -74.83 21.34 28.72
C GLU A 18 -75.46 19.94 28.47
N LYS A 19 -76.79 19.92 28.54
CA LYS A 19 -77.71 18.77 28.47
C LYS A 19 -78.37 18.69 27.08
N GLY A 20 -78.40 17.50 26.48
CA GLY A 20 -79.50 17.01 25.61
C GLY A 20 -80.03 15.73 26.27
N ASP A 21 -81.26 15.62 26.77
CA ASP A 21 -82.57 15.62 26.09
C ASP A 21 -82.69 14.45 25.09
N SER A 22 -83.19 13.27 25.54
CA SER A 22 -84.60 12.90 25.77
C SER A 22 -85.22 12.27 24.52
N ASP A 23 -85.49 10.95 24.52
CA ASP A 23 -86.87 10.44 24.57
C ASP A 23 -86.97 8.92 24.88
N SER A 24 -88.10 8.55 25.49
CA SER A 24 -88.83 7.26 25.50
C SER A 24 -88.14 5.90 25.27
N GLY A 25 -88.42 4.95 26.16
CA GLY A 25 -88.90 3.62 25.70
C GLY A 25 -88.39 2.36 26.41
N PHE A 26 -89.20 1.86 27.34
CA PHE A 26 -89.34 0.45 27.76
C PHE A 26 -88.21 -0.30 28.50
N SER A 27 -88.63 -0.84 29.63
CA SER A 27 -87.95 -1.68 30.62
C SER A 27 -87.27 -2.95 30.11
N GLU A 28 -86.09 -3.23 30.64
CA GLU A 28 -85.77 -4.55 31.19
C GLU A 28 -84.76 -4.42 32.34
N SER A 29 -85.07 -4.99 33.51
CA SER A 29 -84.20 -4.92 34.69
C SER A 29 -83.05 -5.92 34.54
N GLY A 30 -81.86 -5.44 34.20
CA GLY A 30 -80.66 -6.26 34.15
C GLY A 30 -80.32 -6.92 35.50
N PRO A 31 -79.74 -8.13 35.51
CA PRO A 31 -79.36 -8.81 36.74
C PRO A 31 -78.28 -8.02 37.53
N PRO A 32 -78.15 -8.24 38.85
CA PRO A 32 -77.13 -7.57 39.65
C PRO A 32 -75.72 -7.73 39.06
N GLY A 33 -74.94 -6.64 39.08
CA GLY A 33 -73.57 -6.65 38.58
C GLY A 33 -72.72 -7.72 39.26
N LEU A 34 -71.87 -8.40 38.48
CA LEU A 34 -70.97 -9.44 38.98
C LEU A 34 -70.11 -8.89 40.14
N PRO A 35 -69.85 -9.68 41.20
CA PRO A 35 -68.91 -9.29 42.25
C PRO A 35 -67.56 -8.88 41.66
N GLY A 36 -66.99 -7.79 42.18
CA GLY A 36 -65.68 -7.32 41.74
C GLY A 36 -64.64 -8.43 41.83
N SER A 37 -63.83 -8.59 40.78
CA SER A 37 -62.77 -9.59 40.72
C SER A 37 -61.85 -9.46 41.94
N PRO A 38 -61.44 -10.58 42.59
CA PRO A 38 -60.46 -10.54 43.66
C PRO A 38 -59.21 -9.77 43.22
N GLY A 39 -58.65 -8.97 44.12
CA GLY A 39 -57.41 -8.24 43.86
C GLY A 39 -56.31 -9.20 43.42
N LEU A 40 -55.53 -8.80 42.42
CA LEU A 40 -54.45 -9.62 41.87
C LEU A 40 -53.53 -10.11 42.99
N ALA A 41 -53.23 -11.41 42.97
CA ALA A 41 -52.32 -12.01 43.94
C ALA A 41 -50.98 -11.28 43.91
N GLY A 42 -50.45 -10.94 45.09
CA GLY A 42 -49.14 -10.30 45.22
C GLY A 42 -48.07 -11.15 44.52
N GLN A 43 -47.17 -10.50 43.77
CA GLN A 43 -46.14 -11.19 43.02
C GLN A 43 -45.34 -12.12 43.93
N LYS A 44 -45.34 -13.41 43.59
CA LYS A 44 -44.48 -14.41 44.23
C LYS A 44 -43.04 -13.98 43.97
N GLY A 45 -42.27 -13.75 45.03
CA GLY A 45 -40.91 -13.22 44.93
C GLY A 45 -40.08 -13.96 43.89
N GLU A 46 -39.61 -13.23 42.88
CA GLU A 46 -38.86 -13.80 41.77
C GLU A 46 -37.53 -14.36 42.29
N THR A 47 -37.20 -15.57 41.84
CA THR A 47 -35.93 -16.20 42.17
C THR A 47 -34.81 -15.39 41.51
N ILE A 48 -33.80 -15.00 42.27
CA ILE A 48 -32.70 -14.12 41.81
C ILE A 48 -31.72 -14.89 40.90
N VAL A 49 -32.20 -15.30 39.73
CA VAL A 49 -31.35 -15.68 38.60
C VAL A 49 -31.56 -14.59 37.55
N GLY A 50 -30.59 -13.68 37.46
CA GLY A 50 -30.61 -12.63 36.46
C GLY A 50 -30.67 -13.21 35.04
N PRO A 51 -31.10 -12.40 34.04
CA PRO A 51 -31.10 -12.84 32.65
C PRO A 51 -29.71 -13.37 32.27
N GLN A 52 -29.69 -14.47 31.51
CA GLN A 52 -28.44 -15.00 30.98
C GLN A 52 -27.69 -13.88 30.27
N GLY A 53 -26.45 -13.62 30.68
CA GLY A 53 -25.65 -12.54 30.12
C GLY A 53 -25.56 -12.66 28.59
N PRO A 54 -25.45 -11.53 27.86
CA PRO A 54 -25.34 -11.55 26.41
C PRO A 54 -24.18 -12.48 26.00
N PRO A 55 -24.30 -13.18 24.84
CA PRO A 55 -23.20 -13.96 24.31
C PRO A 55 -21.91 -13.14 24.33
N GLY A 56 -20.83 -13.74 24.85
CA GLY A 56 -19.54 -13.05 24.93
C GLY A 56 -19.13 -12.52 23.56
N ALA A 57 -18.54 -11.32 23.54
CA ALA A 57 -18.04 -10.73 22.31
C ALA A 57 -17.15 -11.76 21.56
N PRO A 58 -17.20 -11.80 20.21
CA PRO A 58 -16.32 -12.66 19.43
C PRO A 58 -14.88 -12.52 19.93
N GLY A 59 -14.19 -13.65 20.12
CA GLY A 59 -12.81 -13.65 20.59
C GLY A 59 -11.96 -12.74 19.70
N LEU A 60 -11.07 -11.96 20.33
CA LEU A 60 -10.14 -11.09 19.61
C LEU A 60 -9.45 -11.90 18.49
N PRO A 61 -9.23 -11.31 17.30
CA PRO A 61 -8.45 -11.95 16.25
C PRO A 61 -7.15 -12.52 16.84
N GLY A 62 -6.84 -13.77 16.49
CA GLY A 62 -5.63 -14.43 17.00
C GLY A 62 -4.39 -13.56 16.76
N PRO A 63 -3.42 -13.56 17.68
CA PRO A 63 -2.23 -12.72 17.54
C PRO A 63 -1.57 -12.97 16.18
N PRO A 64 -1.04 -11.92 15.50
CA PRO A 64 -0.36 -12.08 14.22
C PRO A 64 0.65 -13.22 14.29
N GLY A 65 0.59 -14.14 13.32
CA GLY A 65 1.35 -15.37 13.36
C GLY A 65 2.84 -15.11 13.60
N PHE A 66 3.31 -15.44 14.80
CA PHE A 66 4.71 -15.27 15.19
C PHE A 66 5.58 -16.17 14.32
N GLY A 67 6.11 -15.62 13.23
CA GLY A 67 7.28 -16.16 12.58
C GLY A 67 8.39 -16.20 13.62
N ARG A 68 8.74 -17.40 14.09
CA ARG A 68 9.82 -17.57 15.07
C ARG A 68 11.07 -16.90 14.51
N PRO A 69 11.82 -16.12 15.31
CA PRO A 69 13.18 -15.75 14.95
C PRO A 69 13.95 -17.00 14.53
N GLY A 70 14.75 -16.90 13.47
CA GLY A 70 15.56 -18.02 13.01
C GLY A 70 16.39 -18.56 14.18
N SER A 71 16.57 -19.89 14.22
CA SER A 71 17.39 -20.53 15.25
C SER A 71 18.76 -19.84 15.33
N PRO A 72 19.31 -19.59 16.54
CA PRO A 72 20.66 -19.06 16.69
C PRO A 72 21.65 -19.83 15.81
N GLY A 73 22.57 -19.11 15.17
CA GLY A 73 23.60 -19.73 14.35
C GLY A 73 24.44 -20.72 15.17
N PRO A 74 25.06 -21.73 14.51
CA PRO A 74 25.96 -22.64 15.21
C PRO A 74 27.09 -21.86 15.90
N PRO A 75 27.63 -22.37 17.03
CA PRO A 75 28.81 -21.78 17.66
C PRO A 75 29.95 -21.61 16.65
N GLY A 76 30.69 -20.50 16.76
CA GLY A 76 31.88 -20.29 15.94
C GLY A 76 32.93 -21.38 16.15
N PRO A 77 33.80 -21.63 15.16
CA PRO A 77 34.89 -22.59 15.32
C PRO A 77 35.82 -22.17 16.48
N PRO A 78 36.49 -23.12 17.15
CA PRO A 78 37.51 -22.81 18.15
C PRO A 78 38.57 -21.86 17.58
N GLY A 79 39.04 -20.93 18.41
CA GLY A 79 40.15 -20.04 18.03
C GLY A 79 41.42 -20.83 17.69
N PRO A 80 42.31 -20.27 16.84
CA PRO A 80 43.59 -20.90 16.55
C PRO A 80 44.40 -21.10 17.84
N PRO A 81 45.22 -22.17 17.94
CA PRO A 81 46.14 -22.34 19.05
C PRO A 81 47.01 -21.10 19.27
N GLY A 82 47.20 -20.72 20.53
CA GLY A 82 48.08 -19.60 20.89
C GLY A 82 49.53 -19.86 20.43
N PRO A 83 50.29 -18.79 20.13
CA PRO A 83 51.70 -18.94 19.78
C PRO A 83 52.49 -19.62 20.92
N PRO A 84 53.57 -20.36 20.62
CA PRO A 84 54.40 -20.99 21.65
C PRO A 84 54.92 -19.97 22.66
N ALA A 85 54.83 -20.28 23.94
CA ALA A 85 55.26 -19.39 25.01
C ALA A 85 56.79 -19.19 24.97
N ILE A 86 57.22 -17.95 24.76
CA ILE A 86 58.60 -17.53 25.07
C ILE A 86 58.71 -17.40 26.59
N LEU A 87 59.81 -17.90 27.15
CA LEU A 87 60.06 -17.94 28.60
C LEU A 87 60.07 -16.52 29.20
N GLY A 88 59.16 -16.27 30.15
CA GLY A 88 59.17 -15.09 31.01
C GLY A 88 57.97 -14.16 30.83
N ALA A 89 57.07 -14.18 31.84
CA ALA A 89 56.03 -13.19 32.10
C ALA A 89 54.99 -12.89 30.98
N ALA A 90 53.84 -13.57 31.06
CA ALA A 90 52.52 -12.92 31.07
C ALA A 90 51.42 -13.92 31.40
N VAL A 91 50.37 -13.47 32.11
CA VAL A 91 49.11 -14.20 32.22
C VAL A 91 48.49 -14.30 30.83
N ALA A 92 48.04 -15.49 30.43
CA ALA A 92 47.30 -15.66 29.18
C ALA A 92 45.92 -14.99 29.29
N ILE A 93 45.83 -13.74 28.82
CA ILE A 93 44.59 -12.98 28.76
C ILE A 93 43.66 -13.68 27.76
N PRO A 94 42.42 -14.07 28.16
CA PRO A 94 41.44 -14.59 27.21
C PRO A 94 41.20 -13.59 26.08
N GLY A 95 41.21 -14.06 24.84
CA GLY A 95 40.90 -13.21 23.68
C GLY A 95 39.52 -12.56 23.81
N PRO A 96 39.32 -11.36 23.25
CA PRO A 96 38.02 -10.71 23.28
C PRO A 96 36.94 -11.60 22.64
N PRO A 97 35.67 -11.51 23.09
CA PRO A 97 34.57 -12.21 22.44
C PRO A 97 34.54 -11.93 20.93
N GLY A 98 34.27 -12.97 20.14
CA GLY A 98 34.12 -12.83 18.69
C GLY A 98 32.97 -11.87 18.35
N PRO A 99 33.03 -11.20 17.17
CA PRO A 99 31.96 -10.30 16.75
C PRO A 99 30.62 -11.06 16.63
N PRO A 100 29.47 -10.38 16.84
CA PRO A 100 28.16 -10.97 16.61
C PRO A 100 28.07 -11.58 15.20
N GLY A 101 27.44 -12.75 15.10
CA GLY A 101 27.19 -13.38 13.81
C GLY A 101 26.38 -12.48 12.88
N GLN A 102 26.63 -12.57 11.58
CA GLN A 102 25.90 -11.76 10.59
C GLN A 102 24.38 -12.04 10.69
N PRO A 103 23.52 -11.01 10.53
CA PRO A 103 22.08 -11.22 10.47
C PRO A 103 21.71 -12.25 9.39
N GLY A 104 20.78 -13.16 9.72
CA GLY A 104 20.29 -14.15 8.77
C GLY A 104 19.67 -13.48 7.54
N LEU A 105 19.89 -14.08 6.36
CA LEU A 105 19.36 -13.58 5.09
C LEU A 105 17.83 -13.41 5.17
N PRO A 106 17.25 -12.27 4.73
CA PRO A 106 15.82 -12.07 4.71
C PRO A 106 15.13 -13.15 3.86
N GLY A 107 14.14 -13.82 4.43
CA GLY A 107 13.36 -14.86 3.73
C GLY A 107 12.60 -14.29 2.54
N SER A 108 13.12 -14.48 1.33
CA SER A 108 12.46 -14.07 0.09
C SER A 108 11.16 -14.85 -0.11
N ARG A 109 10.02 -14.16 -0.12
CA ARG A 109 8.68 -14.77 -0.23
C ARG A 109 8.26 -15.09 -1.68
N ASN A 110 9.23 -15.31 -2.57
CA ASN A 110 8.97 -15.69 -3.97
C ASN A 110 9.11 -17.22 -4.13
N LEU A 111 7.98 -17.93 -3.96
CA LEU A 111 7.91 -19.39 -4.09
C LEU A 111 8.15 -19.90 -5.53
N VAL A 112 8.00 -19.04 -6.53
CA VAL A 112 8.19 -19.36 -7.96
C VAL A 112 9.18 -18.37 -8.59
N THR A 113 10.12 -18.89 -9.40
CA THR A 113 11.10 -18.11 -10.18
C THR A 113 11.03 -18.52 -11.66
N ALA A 114 11.26 -17.59 -12.59
CA ALA A 114 11.24 -17.87 -14.03
C ALA A 114 12.56 -17.51 -14.72
N PHE A 115 13.21 -18.51 -15.32
CA PHE A 115 14.39 -18.33 -16.19
C PHE A 115 13.97 -18.48 -17.66
N SER A 116 14.81 -18.03 -18.61
CA SER A 116 14.57 -18.31 -20.02
C SER A 116 14.96 -19.75 -20.32
N SER A 117 16.23 -20.09 -20.07
CA SER A 117 16.82 -21.39 -20.39
C SER A 117 17.31 -22.20 -19.17
N MET A 118 17.58 -23.49 -19.41
CA MET A 118 18.28 -24.37 -18.46
C MET A 118 19.66 -23.82 -18.08
N ALA A 119 20.37 -23.17 -19.01
CA ALA A 119 21.70 -22.61 -18.75
C ALA A 119 21.63 -21.45 -17.75
N ASP A 120 20.63 -20.56 -17.87
CA ASP A 120 20.40 -19.46 -16.92
C ASP A 120 20.08 -19.98 -15.52
N MET A 121 19.26 -21.03 -15.44
CA MET A 121 18.90 -21.70 -14.18
C MET A 121 20.13 -22.30 -13.50
N LEU A 122 20.97 -23.01 -14.25
CA LEU A 122 22.19 -23.63 -13.73
C LEU A 122 23.24 -22.59 -13.31
N GLN A 123 23.40 -21.50 -14.06
CA GLN A 123 24.30 -20.40 -13.68
C GLN A 123 23.86 -19.74 -12.36
N LYS A 124 22.55 -19.58 -12.17
CA LYS A 124 21.95 -18.94 -10.99
C LYS A 124 21.57 -19.92 -9.88
N ALA A 125 22.01 -21.18 -9.99
CA ALA A 125 21.69 -22.28 -9.08
C ALA A 125 21.89 -21.96 -7.59
N HIS A 126 22.98 -21.25 -7.28
CA HIS A 126 23.38 -20.87 -5.91
C HIS A 126 22.48 -19.79 -5.29
N LEU A 127 21.66 -19.10 -6.08
CA LEU A 127 20.72 -18.07 -5.63
C LEU A 127 19.33 -18.62 -5.30
N VAL A 128 19.06 -19.88 -5.67
CA VAL A 128 17.74 -20.51 -5.51
C VAL A 128 17.72 -21.41 -4.28
N ILE A 129 16.84 -21.08 -3.33
CA ILE A 129 16.66 -21.81 -2.08
C ILE A 129 15.92 -23.15 -2.30
N GLU A 130 16.14 -24.11 -1.40
CA GLU A 130 15.38 -25.35 -1.37
C GLU A 130 13.88 -25.07 -1.19
N GLY A 131 13.04 -25.75 -1.97
CA GLY A 131 11.59 -25.56 -2.02
C GLY A 131 11.09 -24.54 -3.05
N THR A 132 11.96 -23.76 -3.70
CA THR A 132 11.53 -22.88 -4.81
C THR A 132 11.11 -23.70 -6.04
N PHE A 133 10.00 -23.31 -6.65
CA PHE A 133 9.56 -23.77 -7.96
C PHE A 133 10.17 -22.91 -9.08
N ILE A 134 10.48 -23.53 -10.21
CA ILE A 134 11.16 -22.90 -11.34
C ILE A 134 10.40 -23.19 -12.62
N TYR A 135 10.12 -22.15 -13.41
CA TYR A 135 9.59 -22.23 -14.77
C TYR A 135 10.65 -21.83 -15.78
N LEU A 136 10.85 -22.62 -16.84
CA LEU A 136 11.67 -22.26 -18.00
C LEU A 136 10.74 -21.75 -19.11
N ARG A 137 10.89 -20.47 -19.50
CA ARG A 137 10.04 -19.85 -20.52
C ARG A 137 10.22 -20.49 -21.90
N ASP A 138 11.46 -20.84 -22.26
CA ASP A 138 11.80 -21.22 -23.63
C ASP A 138 11.35 -22.67 -23.95
N SER A 139 11.34 -23.55 -22.93
CA SER A 139 10.93 -24.96 -23.06
C SER A 139 9.59 -25.28 -22.41
N THR A 140 8.96 -24.32 -21.73
CA THR A 140 7.76 -24.47 -20.87
C THR A 140 7.90 -25.49 -19.74
N GLU A 141 9.12 -25.94 -19.41
CA GLU A 141 9.36 -26.95 -18.39
C GLU A 141 9.27 -26.38 -16.96
N PHE A 142 8.88 -27.23 -16.01
CA PHE A 142 8.74 -26.87 -14.60
C PHE A 142 9.64 -27.75 -13.72
N PHE A 143 10.27 -27.16 -12.72
CA PHE A 143 11.19 -27.84 -11.80
C PHE A 143 10.93 -27.40 -10.36
N ILE A 144 11.39 -28.21 -9.40
CA ILE A 144 11.51 -27.82 -7.98
C ILE A 144 12.96 -28.00 -7.52
N ARG A 145 13.49 -27.00 -6.79
CA ARG A 145 14.79 -27.07 -6.14
C ARG A 145 14.68 -27.97 -4.90
N VAL A 146 15.31 -29.13 -4.98
CA VAL A 146 15.42 -30.11 -3.89
C VAL A 146 16.84 -30.08 -3.32
N ARG A 147 17.09 -30.76 -2.20
CA ARG A 147 18.47 -30.93 -1.70
C ARG A 147 19.35 -31.52 -2.80
N ASP A 148 20.54 -30.94 -2.95
CA ASP A 148 21.58 -31.32 -3.92
C ASP A 148 21.19 -31.30 -5.42
N GLY A 149 20.02 -30.78 -5.81
CA GLY A 149 19.70 -30.62 -7.23
C GLY A 149 18.29 -30.13 -7.58
N TRP A 150 17.81 -30.55 -8.75
CA TRP A 150 16.55 -30.12 -9.35
C TRP A 150 15.73 -31.34 -9.73
N LYS A 151 14.42 -31.31 -9.44
CA LYS A 151 13.51 -32.36 -9.90
C LYS A 151 12.53 -31.77 -10.91
N LYS A 152 12.56 -32.30 -12.14
CA LYS A 152 11.59 -31.93 -13.19
C LYS A 152 10.19 -32.40 -12.76
N LEU A 153 9.21 -31.53 -12.95
CA LEU A 153 7.79 -31.79 -12.76
C LEU A 153 7.17 -31.91 -14.15
N GLN A 154 6.39 -32.97 -14.37
CA GLN A 154 5.68 -33.15 -15.64
C GLN A 154 4.43 -32.28 -15.62
N LEU A 155 4.23 -31.49 -16.67
CA LEU A 155 3.01 -30.73 -16.89
C LEU A 155 2.03 -31.57 -17.73
N GLY A 156 0.73 -31.31 -17.53
CA GLY A 156 -0.33 -31.89 -18.35
C GLY A 156 -0.48 -31.19 -19.70
N GLU A 157 -1.58 -31.48 -20.40
CA GLU A 157 -1.93 -30.81 -21.65
C GLU A 157 -2.18 -29.31 -21.44
N LEU A 158 -1.82 -28.51 -22.45
CA LEU A 158 -2.08 -27.07 -22.46
C LEU A 158 -3.59 -26.83 -22.60
N ILE A 159 -4.20 -26.18 -21.61
CA ILE A 159 -5.55 -25.65 -21.73
C ILE A 159 -5.46 -24.34 -22.52
N PRO A 160 -6.01 -24.25 -23.74
CA PRO A 160 -5.97 -23.03 -24.53
C PRO A 160 -6.84 -21.94 -23.90
N ILE A 161 -6.39 -20.69 -24.01
CA ILE A 161 -7.19 -19.52 -23.66
C ILE A 161 -8.20 -19.29 -24.80
N PRO A 162 -9.51 -19.12 -24.54
CA PRO A 162 -10.49 -18.84 -25.59
C PRO A 162 -10.18 -17.55 -26.35
N ASP A 163 -10.39 -17.52 -27.68
CA ASP A 163 -10.00 -16.39 -28.54
C ASP A 163 -10.70 -15.05 -28.20
N ASP A 164 -11.92 -15.10 -27.63
CA ASP A 164 -12.65 -13.92 -27.13
C ASP A 164 -12.14 -13.40 -25.76
N SER A 165 -11.13 -14.04 -25.17
CA SER A 165 -10.54 -13.57 -23.92
C SER A 165 -9.78 -12.27 -24.16
N PRO A 166 -9.99 -11.22 -23.34
CA PRO A 166 -9.18 -10.00 -23.46
C PRO A 166 -7.70 -10.37 -23.28
N PRO A 167 -6.79 -9.80 -24.11
CA PRO A 167 -5.39 -10.16 -24.03
C PRO A 167 -4.85 -9.90 -22.61
N PRO A 168 -4.05 -10.82 -22.04
CA PRO A 168 -3.45 -10.58 -20.74
C PRO A 168 -2.65 -9.27 -20.80
N PRO A 169 -2.65 -8.45 -19.72
CA PRO A 169 -1.94 -7.18 -19.70
C PRO A 169 -0.47 -7.40 -20.09
N ALA A 170 -0.08 -6.80 -21.21
CA ALA A 170 1.00 -7.34 -22.03
C ALA A 170 2.38 -7.19 -21.38
N LEU A 171 2.85 -8.26 -20.73
CA LEU A 171 4.26 -8.59 -20.64
C LEU A 171 4.71 -9.20 -21.98
N SER A 172 5.00 -8.40 -23.00
CA SER A 172 6.13 -8.72 -23.90
C SER A 172 6.53 -7.66 -24.93
N SER A 173 7.77 -7.85 -25.36
CA SER A 173 8.41 -7.41 -26.59
C SER A 173 7.53 -7.46 -27.86
N ASN A 174 7.75 -6.49 -28.75
CA ASN A 174 7.87 -6.57 -30.23
C ASN A 174 7.08 -7.64 -31.02
N SER A 175 6.49 -7.33 -32.18
CA SER A 175 6.45 -6.07 -32.93
C SER A 175 5.53 -6.20 -34.15
N HIS A 176 4.54 -5.31 -34.31
CA HIS A 176 3.91 -5.07 -35.61
C HIS A 176 3.79 -3.57 -35.92
N ARG A 177 3.94 -3.29 -37.21
CA ARG A 177 4.24 -1.98 -37.79
C ARG A 177 2.95 -1.29 -38.21
N LEU A 178 2.57 -0.21 -37.53
CA LEU A 178 1.59 0.76 -38.02
C LEU A 178 2.23 2.14 -38.05
N GLN A 179 2.57 2.61 -39.25
CA GLN A 179 3.05 3.98 -39.48
C GLN A 179 1.84 4.92 -39.58
N LEU A 180 1.70 5.79 -38.59
CA LEU A 180 0.93 7.03 -38.70
C LEU A 180 1.87 8.19 -38.31
N PRO A 181 1.67 9.41 -38.88
CA PRO A 181 2.76 10.37 -39.04
C PRO A 181 3.16 11.05 -37.72
N LEU A 182 4.45 10.94 -37.38
CA LEU A 182 5.05 11.69 -36.28
C LEU A 182 5.20 13.17 -36.63
N THR A 183 4.67 14.05 -35.79
CA THR A 183 5.37 15.30 -35.49
C THR A 183 6.49 14.98 -34.52
N SER A 184 7.72 14.87 -35.02
CA SER A 184 8.87 14.43 -34.24
C SER A 184 9.25 15.43 -33.15
N VAL A 185 9.02 15.09 -31.89
CA VAL A 185 9.85 15.62 -30.80
C VAL A 185 11.24 15.02 -30.98
N SER A 186 12.24 15.88 -31.12
CA SER A 186 13.61 15.50 -31.48
C SER A 186 14.24 14.55 -30.47
N SER A 187 14.95 13.55 -31.00
CA SER A 187 15.71 12.51 -30.29
C SER A 187 16.33 12.95 -28.97
N VAL A 188 15.85 12.38 -27.86
CA VAL A 188 16.57 12.37 -26.58
C VAL A 188 17.78 11.45 -26.75
N ASN A 189 18.97 11.93 -26.41
CA ASN A 189 20.22 11.25 -26.72
C ASN A 189 20.55 10.19 -25.64
N TYR A 190 20.28 8.91 -25.96
CA TYR A 190 20.39 7.74 -25.06
C TYR A 190 21.85 7.29 -24.74
N ASP A 191 22.82 8.21 -24.68
CA ASP A 191 24.24 7.87 -24.47
C ASP A 191 24.59 7.49 -23.01
N SER A 192 23.65 7.62 -22.06
CA SER A 192 23.82 7.16 -20.67
C SER A 192 22.52 6.56 -20.12
N PRO A 193 22.57 5.39 -19.45
CA PRO A 193 21.38 4.78 -18.87
C PRO A 193 20.89 5.60 -17.66
N ALA A 194 19.59 5.86 -17.59
CA ALA A 194 18.93 6.67 -16.57
C ALA A 194 17.45 6.28 -16.46
N LEU A 195 16.80 6.64 -15.35
CA LEU A 195 15.35 6.47 -15.18
C LEU A 195 14.66 7.84 -15.25
N HIS A 196 13.64 7.95 -16.09
CA HIS A 196 12.93 9.21 -16.30
C HIS A 196 11.81 9.40 -15.27
N LEU A 197 11.81 10.55 -14.58
CA LEU A 197 10.73 11.05 -13.73
C LEU A 197 10.00 12.17 -14.47
N VAL A 198 8.74 11.93 -14.80
CA VAL A 198 7.91 12.75 -15.70
C VAL A 198 6.54 12.98 -15.08
N ALA A 199 5.94 14.16 -15.25
CA ALA A 199 4.59 14.44 -14.73
C ALA A 199 3.47 14.01 -15.69
N LEU A 200 2.30 13.68 -15.12
CA LEU A 200 1.06 13.66 -15.90
C LEU A 200 0.71 15.07 -16.40
N ASN A 201 0.13 15.16 -17.59
CA ASN A 201 -0.20 16.39 -18.33
C ASN A 201 -1.28 17.29 -17.69
N THR A 202 -1.90 16.87 -16.58
CA THR A 202 -2.88 17.66 -15.82
C THR A 202 -2.80 17.35 -14.33
N PRO A 203 -3.20 18.27 -13.44
CA PRO A 203 -3.33 17.98 -12.02
C PRO A 203 -4.58 17.13 -11.69
N PHE A 204 -4.44 16.23 -10.71
CA PHE A 204 -5.45 15.25 -10.30
C PHE A 204 -5.77 15.34 -8.80
N SER A 205 -7.03 15.05 -8.47
CA SER A 205 -7.51 14.77 -7.12
C SER A 205 -7.01 13.42 -6.60
N GLY A 206 -7.30 13.13 -5.34
CA GLY A 206 -7.03 11.85 -4.70
C GLY A 206 -7.84 10.66 -5.20
N ASP A 207 -8.77 10.84 -6.16
CA ASP A 207 -9.40 9.76 -6.92
C ASP A 207 -8.72 9.67 -8.29
N ILE A 208 -7.79 8.72 -8.45
CA ILE A 208 -7.01 8.57 -9.68
C ILE A 208 -6.52 7.12 -9.89
N ARG A 209 -6.77 6.60 -11.10
CA ARG A 209 -6.12 5.38 -11.62
C ARG A 209 -4.71 5.70 -12.12
N ALA A 210 -3.79 6.00 -11.20
CA ALA A 210 -2.51 6.65 -11.50
C ALA A 210 -1.62 5.89 -12.51
N ASP A 211 -1.37 4.59 -12.31
CA ASP A 211 -0.52 3.80 -13.21
C ASP A 211 -1.09 3.74 -14.64
N PHE A 212 -2.42 3.66 -14.76
CA PHE A 212 -3.09 3.68 -16.06
C PHE A 212 -2.90 5.03 -16.77
N GLN A 213 -2.94 6.15 -16.04
CA GLN A 213 -2.64 7.48 -16.59
C GLN A 213 -1.16 7.59 -17.01
N CYS A 214 -0.23 7.10 -16.19
CA CYS A 214 1.20 7.08 -16.52
C CYS A 214 1.47 6.27 -17.80
N PHE A 215 0.92 5.06 -17.89
CA PHE A 215 1.01 4.22 -19.09
C PHE A 215 0.40 4.90 -20.33
N GLN A 216 -0.82 5.41 -20.21
CA GLN A 216 -1.53 6.03 -21.34
C GLN A 216 -0.80 7.26 -21.89
N GLN A 217 -0.32 8.14 -21.00
CA GLN A 217 0.32 9.39 -21.40
C GLN A 217 1.76 9.18 -21.89
N ALA A 218 2.52 8.24 -21.29
CA ALA A 218 3.82 7.83 -21.81
C ALA A 218 3.71 7.30 -23.25
N ARG A 219 2.74 6.42 -23.51
CA ARG A 219 2.49 5.88 -24.85
C ARG A 219 2.01 6.95 -25.84
N ALA A 220 1.19 7.91 -25.42
CA ALA A 220 0.80 9.05 -26.24
C ALA A 220 1.98 9.97 -26.60
N ALA A 221 2.97 10.10 -25.72
CA ALA A 221 4.23 10.80 -25.97
C ALA A 221 5.27 9.98 -26.77
N GLY A 222 4.91 8.76 -27.22
CA GLY A 222 5.81 7.89 -27.99
C GLY A 222 6.89 7.18 -27.17
N LEU A 223 6.84 7.26 -25.84
CA LEU A 223 7.79 6.59 -24.95
C LEU A 223 7.45 5.11 -24.83
N LEU A 224 8.46 4.24 -25.01
CA LEU A 224 8.30 2.78 -25.02
C LEU A 224 8.56 2.10 -23.67
N SER A 225 9.32 2.74 -22.78
CA SER A 225 9.55 2.28 -21.41
C SER A 225 8.26 2.12 -20.59
N THR A 226 8.33 1.41 -19.48
CA THR A 226 7.21 1.21 -18.55
C THR A 226 7.25 2.25 -17.44
N TYR A 227 6.18 3.03 -17.32
CA TYR A 227 6.03 4.06 -16.28
C TYR A 227 4.99 3.64 -15.24
N GLU A 228 5.40 3.61 -13.98
CA GLU A 228 4.52 3.46 -12.80
C GLU A 228 4.33 4.81 -12.11
N ALA A 229 3.28 4.97 -11.33
CA ALA A 229 3.05 6.20 -10.56
C ALA A 229 4.08 6.35 -9.43
N PHE A 230 4.55 7.57 -9.22
CA PHE A 230 5.37 7.95 -8.07
C PHE A 230 4.48 8.13 -6.82
N LEU A 231 3.73 7.09 -6.46
CA LEU A 231 2.81 7.07 -5.33
C LEU A 231 2.99 5.79 -4.51
N SER A 232 2.80 5.87 -3.20
CA SER A 232 2.50 4.69 -2.39
C SER A 232 1.09 4.18 -2.70
N SER A 233 0.92 2.86 -2.88
CA SER A 233 -0.39 2.24 -3.18
C SER A 233 -0.89 1.37 -2.02
N HIS A 234 -2.05 0.73 -2.17
CA HIS A 234 -2.61 -0.19 -1.16
C HIS A 234 -1.62 -1.30 -0.73
N LEU A 235 -0.85 -1.85 -1.68
CA LEU A 235 0.02 -3.01 -1.48
C LEU A 235 1.51 -2.73 -1.74
N GLN A 236 1.86 -1.52 -2.17
CA GLN A 236 3.22 -1.17 -2.61
C GLN A 236 3.70 0.08 -1.89
N ASP A 237 4.91 0.02 -1.35
CA ASP A 237 5.62 1.18 -0.82
C ASP A 237 6.25 1.94 -2.00
N LEU A 238 6.27 3.26 -1.96
CA LEU A 238 6.82 4.07 -3.04
C LEU A 238 8.28 3.68 -3.31
N SER A 239 9.09 3.47 -2.27
CA SER A 239 10.49 3.04 -2.43
C SER A 239 10.66 1.68 -3.12
N THR A 240 9.61 0.88 -3.29
CA THR A 240 9.66 -0.41 -3.99
C THR A 240 9.20 -0.40 -5.45
N VAL A 241 8.74 0.73 -5.99
CA VAL A 241 8.28 0.91 -7.39
C VAL A 241 9.37 0.56 -8.42
N VAL A 242 10.54 1.18 -8.34
CA VAL A 242 11.68 0.84 -9.23
C VAL A 242 12.27 -0.51 -8.86
N ARG A 243 12.68 -1.34 -9.84
CA ARG A 243 13.28 -2.66 -9.56
C ARG A 243 14.58 -2.55 -8.79
N LYS A 244 14.90 -3.58 -8.00
CA LYS A 244 15.98 -3.55 -7.00
C LYS A 244 17.37 -3.33 -7.62
N GLU A 245 17.59 -3.91 -8.79
CA GLU A 245 18.82 -3.87 -9.58
C GLU A 245 19.20 -2.45 -10.07
N GLU A 246 18.24 -1.56 -10.23
CA GLU A 246 18.43 -0.22 -10.82
C GLU A 246 18.50 0.90 -9.78
N ARG A 247 18.11 0.62 -8.52
CA ARG A 247 17.94 1.65 -7.48
C ARG A 247 19.20 2.43 -7.10
N TYR A 248 20.36 1.81 -7.31
CA TYR A 248 21.66 2.32 -6.87
C TYR A 248 22.53 2.83 -8.03
N SER A 249 22.30 2.31 -9.24
CA SER A 249 23.19 2.40 -10.40
C SER A 249 22.76 3.44 -11.42
N LEU A 250 21.47 3.79 -11.48
CA LEU A 250 20.93 4.71 -12.49
C LEU A 250 20.53 6.06 -11.88
N PRO A 251 20.93 7.20 -12.48
CA PRO A 251 20.44 8.51 -12.09
C PRO A 251 18.96 8.68 -12.47
N ILE A 252 18.26 9.51 -11.70
CA ILE A 252 16.89 9.89 -11.99
C ILE A 252 16.92 11.23 -12.73
N VAL A 253 16.38 11.27 -13.94
CA VAL A 253 16.42 12.43 -14.84
C VAL A 253 15.02 12.94 -15.16
N ASN A 254 14.88 14.20 -15.57
CA ASN A 254 13.65 14.70 -16.18
C ASN A 254 13.51 14.21 -17.65
N LEU A 255 12.38 14.52 -18.30
CA LEU A 255 12.11 14.15 -19.71
C LEU A 255 13.18 14.60 -20.73
N LYS A 256 14.03 15.58 -20.38
CA LYS A 256 15.13 16.08 -21.24
C LYS A 256 16.52 15.56 -20.81
N GLY A 257 16.58 14.52 -19.97
CA GLY A 257 17.83 13.92 -19.52
C GLY A 257 18.60 14.71 -18.46
N GLN A 258 18.02 15.76 -17.88
CA GLN A 258 18.69 16.55 -16.82
C GLN A 258 18.51 15.84 -15.47
N VAL A 259 19.62 15.60 -14.75
CA VAL A 259 19.61 14.86 -13.48
C VAL A 259 18.84 15.61 -12.39
N LEU A 260 17.84 14.95 -11.80
CA LEU A 260 17.09 15.40 -10.64
C LEU A 260 17.64 14.78 -9.35
N PHE A 261 18.00 13.49 -9.39
CA PHE A 261 18.55 12.74 -8.25
C PHE A 261 19.69 11.81 -8.69
N ASN A 262 20.67 11.59 -7.81
CA ASN A 262 21.84 10.75 -8.11
C ASN A 262 21.47 9.29 -8.38
N ASN A 263 20.46 8.76 -7.67
CA ASN A 263 19.81 7.47 -7.90
C ASN A 263 18.49 7.38 -7.12
N TRP A 264 17.74 6.30 -7.31
CA TRP A 264 16.45 6.08 -6.65
C TRP A 264 16.57 6.03 -5.12
N ASP A 265 17.53 5.26 -4.59
CA ASP A 265 17.70 5.05 -3.15
C ASP A 265 17.95 6.38 -2.40
N SER A 266 18.70 7.31 -3.01
CA SER A 266 19.01 8.62 -2.43
C SER A 266 17.77 9.48 -2.08
N ILE A 267 16.65 9.28 -2.78
CA ILE A 267 15.37 9.96 -2.53
C ILE A 267 14.83 9.60 -1.13
N PHE A 268 15.04 8.35 -0.70
CA PHE A 268 14.44 7.74 0.49
C PHE A 268 15.38 7.70 1.70
N SER A 269 16.47 8.48 1.64
CA SER A 269 17.47 8.68 2.71
C SER A 269 16.94 9.33 4.00
N GLY A 270 15.62 9.58 4.10
CA GLY A 270 14.99 10.24 5.25
C GLY A 270 14.98 11.77 5.18
N HIS A 271 15.78 12.40 4.32
CA HIS A 271 15.83 13.86 4.13
C HIS A 271 14.64 14.45 3.33
N GLY A 272 13.75 13.60 2.83
CA GLY A 272 12.56 13.99 2.06
C GLY A 272 12.81 14.15 0.55
N GLY A 273 13.83 13.47 0.02
CA GLY A 273 14.23 13.55 -1.39
C GLY A 273 14.49 14.98 -1.86
N GLN A 274 15.57 15.57 -1.36
CA GLN A 274 15.96 16.94 -1.71
C GLN A 274 16.46 17.00 -3.16
N PHE A 275 16.04 18.02 -3.92
CA PHE A 275 16.40 18.23 -5.32
C PHE A 275 16.65 19.70 -5.64
N ASN A 276 17.28 19.98 -6.79
CA ASN A 276 17.51 21.34 -7.25
C ASN A 276 16.27 21.89 -7.97
N THR A 277 15.57 22.86 -7.35
CA THR A 277 14.35 23.49 -7.88
C THR A 277 14.56 24.28 -9.18
N HIS A 278 15.80 24.57 -9.57
CA HIS A 278 16.13 25.21 -10.84
C HIS A 278 16.12 24.23 -12.04
N ILE A 279 16.04 22.92 -11.77
CA ILE A 279 15.95 21.90 -12.82
C ILE A 279 14.46 21.61 -13.07
N PRO A 280 13.94 21.86 -14.29
CA PRO A 280 12.53 21.67 -14.59
C PRO A 280 12.04 20.23 -14.39
N ILE A 281 10.77 20.08 -13.99
CA ILE A 281 10.07 18.79 -14.02
C ILE A 281 9.06 18.89 -15.16
N TYR A 282 9.30 18.14 -16.23
CA TYR A 282 8.46 18.16 -17.42
C TYR A 282 7.30 17.16 -17.30
N SER A 283 6.16 17.54 -17.86
CA SER A 283 5.05 16.63 -18.18
C SER A 283 5.32 15.86 -19.48
N PHE A 284 4.56 14.78 -19.75
CA PHE A 284 4.72 13.97 -20.96
C PHE A 284 4.56 14.75 -22.27
N ASP A 285 3.77 15.83 -22.29
CA ASP A 285 3.65 16.75 -23.43
C ASP A 285 4.71 17.88 -23.46
N GLY A 286 5.70 17.84 -22.57
CA GLY A 286 6.90 18.68 -22.61
C GLY A 286 6.80 20.01 -21.89
N ARG A 287 5.70 20.31 -21.18
CA ARG A 287 5.55 21.54 -20.38
C ARG A 287 6.24 21.43 -19.03
N ASP A 288 6.93 22.48 -18.60
CA ASP A 288 7.56 22.55 -17.27
C ASP A 288 6.51 22.84 -16.20
N VAL A 289 6.27 21.84 -15.34
CA VAL A 289 5.27 21.90 -14.29
C VAL A 289 5.58 22.98 -13.24
N MET A 290 6.84 23.37 -13.08
CA MET A 290 7.23 24.42 -12.13
C MET A 290 6.76 25.81 -12.55
N THR A 291 6.69 26.09 -13.86
CA THR A 291 6.38 27.42 -14.42
C THR A 291 5.02 27.50 -15.14
N ASP A 292 4.54 26.39 -15.72
CA ASP A 292 3.30 26.37 -16.51
C ASP A 292 2.04 26.62 -15.65
N PRO A 293 1.10 27.49 -16.08
CA PRO A 293 -0.07 27.84 -15.27
C PRO A 293 -1.10 26.71 -15.11
N SER A 294 -1.02 25.63 -15.90
CA SER A 294 -1.98 24.51 -15.83
C SER A 294 -1.88 23.71 -14.53
N TRP A 295 -0.77 23.85 -13.80
CA TRP A 295 -0.63 23.39 -12.42
C TRP A 295 -0.57 24.61 -11.49
N PRO A 296 -1.72 25.14 -11.03
CA PRO A 296 -1.75 26.31 -10.14
C PRO A 296 -1.13 26.00 -8.78
N GLN A 297 -1.20 24.74 -8.32
CA GLN A 297 -0.56 24.27 -7.10
C GLN A 297 0.72 23.48 -7.45
N LYS A 298 1.88 24.02 -7.07
CA LYS A 298 3.21 23.39 -7.29
C LYS A 298 3.52 22.34 -6.22
N VAL A 299 2.63 21.36 -6.08
CA VAL A 299 2.64 20.33 -5.03
C VAL A 299 2.46 18.95 -5.67
N VAL A 300 3.25 17.96 -5.25
CA VAL A 300 3.24 16.57 -5.78
C VAL A 300 2.64 15.62 -4.76
N TRP A 301 1.61 14.85 -5.14
CA TRP A 301 1.11 13.72 -4.35
C TRP A 301 2.20 12.64 -4.21
N HIS A 302 2.29 12.00 -3.04
CA HIS A 302 3.12 10.79 -2.85
C HIS A 302 2.48 9.75 -1.89
N GLY A 303 1.82 10.17 -0.81
CA GLY A 303 1.20 9.24 0.15
C GLY A 303 2.18 8.39 0.98
N SER A 304 3.41 8.88 1.13
CA SER A 304 4.55 8.13 1.68
C SER A 304 5.32 8.91 2.73
N SER A 305 5.97 8.19 3.65
CA SER A 305 6.98 8.74 4.55
C SER A 305 8.23 9.23 3.79
N THR A 306 9.15 9.92 4.48
CA THR A 306 10.45 10.32 3.90
C THR A 306 11.37 9.16 3.51
N HIS A 307 11.00 7.92 3.86
CA HIS A 307 11.66 6.67 3.45
C HIS A 307 10.86 5.88 2.39
N GLY A 308 9.82 6.50 1.82
CA GLY A 308 8.98 5.89 0.78
C GLY A 308 8.04 4.79 1.26
N VAL A 309 7.88 4.60 2.57
CA VAL A 309 6.93 3.64 3.15
C VAL A 309 5.52 4.24 3.09
N ARG A 310 4.52 3.45 2.68
CA ARG A 310 3.12 3.92 2.55
C ARG A 310 2.52 4.30 3.91
N LEU A 311 1.74 5.37 3.91
CA LEU A 311 0.98 5.82 5.08
C LEU A 311 -0.51 5.68 4.76
N VAL A 312 -1.11 4.60 5.29
CA VAL A 312 -2.45 4.12 4.91
C VAL A 312 -3.58 5.06 5.34
N ASP A 313 -3.30 5.95 6.29
CA ASP A 313 -4.14 7.03 6.78
C ASP A 313 -4.01 8.31 5.92
N GLN A 314 -3.00 8.41 5.05
CA GLN A 314 -2.62 9.64 4.35
C GLN A 314 -2.28 9.41 2.86
N TYR A 315 -3.09 8.58 2.19
CA TYR A 315 -2.97 8.29 0.75
C TYR A 315 -4.31 8.26 0.00
N CYS A 316 -5.28 9.09 0.43
CA CYS A 316 -6.61 9.20 -0.19
C CYS A 316 -7.32 7.86 -0.42
N GLU A 317 -7.38 7.02 0.63
CA GLU A 317 -7.98 5.67 0.60
C GLU A 317 -7.44 4.78 -0.54
N ALA A 318 -6.11 4.79 -0.70
CA ALA A 318 -5.37 4.18 -1.81
C ALA A 318 -5.76 4.76 -3.19
N TRP A 319 -5.85 6.09 -3.23
CA TRP A 319 -6.15 6.93 -4.39
C TRP A 319 -7.53 6.69 -5.04
N ARG A 320 -8.57 6.58 -4.20
CA ARG A 320 -9.96 6.25 -4.60
C ARG A 320 -11.01 7.26 -4.14
N THR A 321 -10.60 8.38 -3.56
CA THR A 321 -11.53 9.39 -3.06
C THR A 321 -11.03 10.81 -3.31
N ALA A 322 -11.95 11.68 -3.73
CA ALA A 322 -11.74 13.12 -3.83
C ALA A 322 -12.52 13.89 -2.75
N ASP A 323 -12.90 13.22 -1.65
CA ASP A 323 -13.59 13.86 -0.53
C ASP A 323 -12.72 14.97 0.09
N MET A 324 -13.36 16.06 0.50
CA MET A 324 -12.69 17.19 1.13
C MET A 324 -12.15 16.88 2.54
N ALA A 325 -12.81 15.97 3.27
CA ALA A 325 -12.44 15.60 4.64
C ALA A 325 -11.31 14.55 4.71
N VAL A 326 -11.08 13.80 3.62
CA VAL A 326 -9.98 12.83 3.53
C VAL A 326 -8.70 13.56 3.11
N MET A 327 -7.57 13.14 3.68
CA MET A 327 -6.27 13.75 3.47
C MET A 327 -5.28 12.78 2.79
N GLY A 328 -4.37 13.33 2.01
CA GLY A 328 -3.20 12.64 1.46
C GLY A 328 -1.92 13.40 1.76
N LEU A 329 -0.77 12.72 1.75
CA LEU A 329 0.54 13.39 1.82
C LEU A 329 1.02 13.85 0.45
N ALA A 330 1.42 15.12 0.39
CA ALA A 330 1.95 15.78 -0.78
C ALA A 330 3.09 16.76 -0.46
N SER A 331 4.05 16.88 -1.36
CA SER A 331 5.25 17.70 -1.19
C SER A 331 5.16 19.00 -2.01
N PRO A 332 5.22 20.20 -1.40
CA PRO A 332 5.32 21.46 -2.15
C PRO A 332 6.73 21.60 -2.72
N LEU A 333 6.83 21.67 -4.04
CA LEU A 333 8.11 21.72 -4.77
C LEU A 333 8.93 22.97 -4.45
N SER A 334 8.29 24.04 -3.97
CA SER A 334 8.95 25.24 -3.45
C SER A 334 9.85 24.99 -2.23
N THR A 335 9.72 23.84 -1.56
CA THR A 335 10.60 23.43 -0.44
C THR A 335 11.92 22.81 -0.90
N GLY A 336 12.07 22.52 -2.19
CA GLY A 336 13.21 21.74 -2.72
C GLY A 336 13.20 20.27 -2.30
N LYS A 337 12.05 19.74 -1.87
CA LYS A 337 11.84 18.33 -1.51
C LYS A 337 10.74 17.70 -2.35
N ILE A 338 10.86 16.40 -2.60
CA ILE A 338 9.85 15.60 -3.32
C ILE A 338 8.96 14.76 -2.38
N LEU A 339 9.39 14.58 -1.11
CA LEU A 339 8.66 13.87 -0.05
C LEU A 339 8.53 14.72 1.24
N ASP A 340 8.30 16.03 1.13
CA ASP A 340 7.94 16.87 2.29
C ASP A 340 6.60 16.42 2.89
N GLN A 341 6.53 16.34 4.21
CA GLN A 341 5.46 15.62 4.90
C GLN A 341 4.26 16.54 5.20
N LYS A 342 3.57 17.02 4.16
CA LYS A 342 2.41 17.91 4.31
C LYS A 342 1.11 17.24 3.85
N ALA A 343 0.12 17.28 4.72
CA ALA A 343 -1.21 16.77 4.43
C ALA A 343 -2.01 17.78 3.60
N TYR A 344 -2.63 17.32 2.51
CA TYR A 344 -3.55 18.08 1.67
C TYR A 344 -4.87 17.33 1.53
N SER A 345 -5.97 18.06 1.43
CA SER A 345 -7.30 17.49 1.14
C SER A 345 -7.30 16.76 -0.20
N CYS A 346 -7.91 15.57 -0.26
CA CYS A 346 -7.96 14.75 -1.47
C CYS A 346 -8.81 15.37 -2.59
N ALA A 347 -9.64 16.36 -2.28
CA ALA A 347 -10.29 17.20 -3.30
C ALA A 347 -9.31 18.08 -4.09
N ASN A 348 -8.11 18.36 -3.56
CA ASN A 348 -7.13 19.21 -4.22
C ASN A 348 -6.57 18.56 -5.49
N ARG A 349 -6.56 19.31 -6.59
CA ARG A 349 -5.95 18.89 -7.84
C ARG A 349 -4.45 19.24 -7.82
N LEU A 350 -3.61 18.25 -7.54
CA LEU A 350 -2.16 18.40 -7.40
C LEU A 350 -1.41 17.63 -8.51
N ILE A 351 -0.09 17.79 -8.58
CA ILE A 351 0.77 17.10 -9.54
C ILE A 351 0.86 15.62 -9.16
N VAL A 352 0.82 14.75 -10.16
CA VAL A 352 1.19 13.32 -10.03
C VAL A 352 2.36 13.07 -10.96
N LEU A 353 3.41 12.43 -10.43
CA LEU A 353 4.59 12.04 -11.20
C LEU A 353 4.54 10.55 -11.55
N CYS A 354 5.28 10.20 -12.58
CA CYS A 354 5.43 8.86 -13.13
C CYS A 354 6.93 8.59 -13.26
N ILE A 355 7.36 7.42 -12.81
CA ILE A 355 8.76 6.97 -12.84
C ILE A 355 8.89 5.77 -13.78
N GLU A 356 9.92 5.78 -14.62
CA GLU A 356 10.36 4.60 -15.36
C GLU A 356 10.75 3.47 -14.39
N ASN A 357 9.98 2.38 -14.36
CA ASN A 357 10.14 1.34 -13.33
C ASN A 357 11.35 0.42 -13.59
N SER A 358 11.85 0.41 -14.83
CA SER A 358 13.06 -0.29 -15.27
C SER A 358 13.59 0.28 -16.57
N PHE A 359 14.91 0.32 -16.72
CA PHE A 359 15.60 0.84 -17.88
C PHE A 359 15.60 -0.21 -19.01
N MET A 360 15.00 0.13 -20.14
CA MET A 360 15.12 -0.68 -21.34
C MET A 360 16.39 -0.32 -22.11
N THR A 361 17.35 -1.24 -22.17
CA THR A 361 18.31 -1.24 -23.27
C THR A 361 17.56 -1.53 -24.57
N ASP A 362 17.50 -0.57 -25.48
CA ASP A 362 16.93 -0.82 -26.81
C ASP A 362 17.88 -1.73 -27.60
N VAL A 363 17.59 -3.04 -27.59
CA VAL A 363 18.31 -4.05 -28.38
C VAL A 363 17.91 -3.93 -29.85
N ARG A 364 18.23 -2.78 -30.45
CA ARG A 364 18.10 -2.45 -31.87
C ARG A 364 19.17 -1.45 -32.31
N LYS A 365 20.42 -1.89 -32.34
CA LYS A 365 21.45 -1.41 -33.27
C LYS A 365 22.38 -2.57 -33.64
#